data_AF-A0A350ERE9-F1
#
_entry.id   AF-A0A350ERE9-F1
#
_cell.length_a   1.000
_cell.length_b   1.000
_cell.length_c   1.000
_cell.angle_alpha   90.00
_cell.angle_beta   90.00
_cell.angle_gamma   90.00
#
_symmetry.space_group_name_H-M   'P 1'
#
loop_
_entity.id
_entity.type
_entity.pdbx_description
1 polymer ?
#
loop_
_entity_poly.entity_id
_entity_poly.type
_entity_poly.pdbx_seq_one_letter_code
_entity_poly.pdbx_strand_id
1 'polypeptide(L)'
;MNNHQDIKSGLLCFCLGVGVVLAIGAVSPPHKALGRFEIGGTGAHGMVIDTMTGQVWSKYFSPIGGSIDDGFTSPKVPTIP
;
A
#
# COMPACT_ATOMS: atom_id res chain seq x y z
N MET A 1 -26.29 44.21 8.09
CA MET A 1 -25.64 42.90 7.90
C MET A 1 -24.92 42.52 9.17
N ASN A 2 -25.35 41.41 9.75
CA ASN A 2 -25.12 40.94 11.11
C ASN A 2 -24.05 39.85 11.04
N ASN A 3 -22.83 40.26 10.69
CA ASN A 3 -21.65 39.42 10.39
C ASN A 3 -21.27 38.42 11.51
N HIS A 4 -21.83 38.59 12.70
CA HIS A 4 -21.59 37.74 13.86
C HIS A 4 -22.29 36.37 13.77
N GLN A 5 -23.37 36.26 12.99
CA GLN A 5 -24.09 34.98 12.81
C GLN A 5 -23.44 34.11 11.73
N ASP A 6 -22.81 34.71 10.72
CA ASP A 6 -22.17 34.01 9.60
C ASP A 6 -20.85 33.32 9.99
N ILE A 7 -20.11 33.88 10.95
CA ILE A 7 -18.85 33.28 11.45
C ILE A 7 -19.11 31.99 12.24
N LYS A 8 -20.20 31.94 13.01
CA LYS A 8 -20.54 30.77 13.84
C LYS A 8 -20.99 29.58 12.98
N SER A 9 -21.74 29.85 11.90
CA SER A 9 -22.15 28.81 10.95
C SER A 9 -20.99 28.30 10.09
N GLY A 10 -20.07 29.19 9.68
CA GLY A 10 -18.86 28.80 8.96
C GLY A 10 -17.95 27.86 9.77
N LEU A 11 -17.76 28.14 11.06
CA LEU A 11 -16.97 27.29 11.95
C LEU A 11 -17.61 25.90 12.14
N LEU A 12 -18.94 25.84 12.27
CA LEU A 12 -19.65 24.57 12.41
C LEU A 12 -19.49 23.70 11.15
N CYS A 13 -19.65 24.29 9.95
CA CYS A 13 -19.42 23.58 8.69
C CYS A 13 -17.97 23.09 8.56
N PHE A 14 -16.99 23.89 8.98
CA PHE A 14 -15.59 23.48 8.96
C PHE A 14 -15.32 22.28 9.88
N CYS A 15 -15.82 22.32 11.11
CA CYS A 15 -15.67 21.20 12.06
C CYS A 15 -16.35 19.92 11.57
N LEU A 16 -17.55 20.02 11.00
CA LEU A 16 -18.26 18.87 10.44
C LEU A 16 -17.52 18.30 9.21
N GLY A 17 -17.03 19.17 8.32
CA GLY A 17 -16.25 18.75 7.16
C GLY A 17 -14.96 18.02 7.54
N VAL A 18 -14.17 18.59 8.46
CA VAL A 18 -12.94 17.96 8.97
C VAL A 18 -13.25 16.64 9.68
N GLY A 19 -14.30 16.59 10.49
CA GLY A 19 -14.72 15.38 11.18
C GLY A 19 -15.09 14.22 10.24
N VAL A 20 -15.79 14.52 9.14
CA VAL A 20 -16.17 13.52 8.13
C VAL A 20 -14.94 12.98 7.40
N VAL A 21 -14.01 13.85 7.00
CA VAL A 21 -12.76 13.41 6.33
C VAL A 21 -11.91 12.55 7.27
N LEU A 22 -11.83 12.92 8.56
CA LEU A 22 -11.09 12.15 9.55
C LEU A 22 -11.73 10.77 9.81
N ALA A 23 -13.06 10.73 9.88
CA ALA A 23 -13.81 9.48 10.05
C ALA A 23 -13.56 8.55 8.85
N ILE A 24 -13.66 9.04 7.61
CA ILE A 24 -13.39 8.24 6.41
C ILE A 24 -11.96 7.69 6.42
N GLY A 25 -10.97 8.50 6.81
CA GLY A 25 -9.58 8.04 6.96
C GLY A 25 -9.40 6.95 8.03
N ALA A 26 -10.17 7.02 9.13
CA ALA A 26 -10.10 6.05 10.23
C ALA A 26 -10.84 4.73 9.94
N VAL A 27 -11.89 4.74 9.10
CA VAL A 27 -12.61 3.52 8.68
C VAL A 27 -12.05 2.92 7.39
N SER A 28 -10.90 3.42 6.91
CA SER A 28 -10.14 2.74 5.86
C SER A 28 -9.95 1.29 6.30
N PRO A 29 -10.49 0.28 5.58
CA PRO A 29 -10.26 -1.10 5.93
C PRO A 29 -8.74 -1.31 6.02
N PRO A 30 -8.24 -2.04 7.03
CA PRO A 30 -6.83 -2.39 7.05
C PRO A 30 -6.54 -3.02 5.69
N HIS A 31 -5.56 -2.45 4.98
CA HIS A 31 -5.08 -2.99 3.71
C HIS A 31 -5.04 -4.51 3.87
N LYS A 32 -5.91 -5.21 3.14
CA LYS A 32 -6.05 -6.68 3.15
C LYS A 32 -4.67 -7.25 3.39
N ALA A 33 -4.42 -7.85 4.56
CA ALA A 33 -3.08 -8.16 5.07
C ALA A 33 -2.22 -8.71 3.94
N LEU A 34 -1.49 -7.80 3.27
CA LEU A 34 -0.53 -8.17 2.26
C LEU A 34 0.52 -8.88 3.11
N GLY A 35 0.89 -10.10 2.72
CA GLY A 35 1.94 -10.81 3.42
C GLY A 35 3.10 -9.85 3.69
N ARG A 36 3.82 -10.05 4.80
CA ARG A 36 4.86 -9.13 5.29
C ARG A 36 5.78 -8.59 4.19
N PHE A 37 6.00 -9.38 3.13
CA PHE A 37 6.78 -8.99 1.97
C PHE A 37 5.89 -8.87 0.73
N GLU A 38 5.95 -7.70 0.09
CA GLU A 38 5.41 -7.45 -1.24
C GLU A 38 6.56 -7.43 -2.25
N ILE A 39 6.34 -8.02 -3.44
CA ILE A 39 7.36 -8.11 -4.49
C ILE A 39 6.87 -7.30 -5.70
N GLY A 40 7.71 -6.39 -6.18
CA GLY A 40 7.45 -5.58 -7.38
C GLY A 40 8.69 -5.53 -8.28
N GLY A 41 8.50 -5.22 -9.55
CA GLY A 41 9.63 -5.10 -10.46
C GLY A 41 9.28 -4.91 -11.93
N THR A 42 10.33 -4.71 -12.72
CA THR A 42 10.35 -4.75 -14.18
C THR A 42 11.32 -5.85 -14.64
N GLY A 43 11.45 -6.07 -15.96
CA GLY A 43 12.38 -7.08 -16.48
C GLY A 43 13.87 -6.88 -16.13
N ALA A 44 14.26 -5.69 -15.65
CA ALA A 44 15.66 -5.38 -15.29
C ALA A 44 15.84 -4.92 -13.83
N HIS A 45 14.77 -4.89 -13.04
CA HIS A 45 14.80 -4.37 -11.67
C HIS A 45 13.77 -5.05 -10.80
N GLY A 46 14.18 -5.59 -9.66
CA GLY A 46 13.29 -6.22 -8.68
C GLY A 46 13.44 -5.56 -7.33
N MET A 47 12.34 -5.47 -6.59
CA MET A 47 12.30 -4.95 -5.23
C MET A 47 11.41 -5.81 -4.33
N VAL A 48 11.81 -5.90 -3.06
CA VAL A 48 11.05 -6.52 -1.98
C VAL A 48 10.77 -5.45 -0.94
N ILE A 49 9.49 -5.28 -0.59
CA ILE A 49 8.99 -4.28 0.34
C ILE A 49 8.54 -5.02 1.61
N ASP A 50 9.18 -4.76 2.75
CA ASP A 50 8.68 -5.18 4.06
C ASP A 50 7.58 -4.20 4.48
N THR A 51 6.32 -4.60 4.36
CA THR A 51 5.15 -3.76 4.65
C THR A 51 5.00 -3.46 6.14
N MET A 52 5.68 -4.21 7.02
CA MET A 52 5.68 -3.99 8.47
C MET A 52 6.72 -2.96 8.90
N THR A 53 7.90 -2.95 8.26
CA THR A 53 9.00 -2.03 8.64
C THR A 53 9.19 -0.86 7.68
N GLY A 54 8.57 -0.91 6.51
CA GLY A 54 8.78 0.06 5.42
C GLY A 54 10.14 -0.08 4.73
N GLN A 55 10.94 -1.09 5.06
CA GLN A 55 12.23 -1.32 4.44
C GLN A 55 12.05 -1.87 3.02
N VAL A 56 12.91 -1.41 2.11
CA VAL A 56 12.91 -1.85 0.72
C VAL A 56 14.31 -2.34 0.37
N TRP A 57 14.38 -3.57 -0.14
CA TRP A 57 15.60 -4.10 -0.76
C TRP A 57 15.38 -4.19 -2.27
N SER A 58 16.27 -3.61 -3.05
CA SER A 58 16.18 -3.62 -4.50
C SER A 58 17.46 -4.07 -5.16
N LYS A 59 17.34 -4.62 -6.37
CA LYS A 59 18.48 -5.05 -7.18
C LYS A 59 18.17 -4.87 -8.65
N TYR A 60 19.16 -4.34 -9.37
CA TYR A 60 19.18 -4.34 -10.83
C TYR A 60 19.73 -5.65 -11.34
N PHE A 61 19.12 -6.18 -12.39
CA PHE A 61 19.54 -7.40 -13.06
C PHE A 61 19.91 -7.08 -14.50
N SER A 62 20.91 -7.79 -15.02
CA SER A 62 21.20 -7.74 -16.45
C SER A 62 20.04 -8.39 -17.20
N PRO A 63 19.45 -7.75 -18.23
CA PRO A 63 18.36 -8.33 -19.00
C PRO A 63 18.77 -9.57 -19.81
N ILE A 64 20.08 -9.88 -19.89
CA ILE A 64 20.64 -11.02 -20.63
C ILE A 64 21.17 -12.10 -19.67
N GLY A 65 20.80 -12.07 -18.39
CA GLY A 65 21.36 -12.97 -17.39
C GLY A 65 20.38 -13.35 -16.29
N GLY A 66 20.59 -14.53 -15.71
CA GLY A 66 19.82 -15.07 -14.61
C GLY A 66 20.11 -16.56 -14.45
N SER A 67 19.89 -17.09 -13.25
CA SER A 67 19.82 -18.53 -13.01
C SER A 67 18.44 -18.85 -12.47
N ILE A 68 17.83 -19.90 -13.00
CA ILE A 68 16.60 -20.47 -12.45
C ILE A 68 16.96 -21.81 -11.81
N ASP A 69 16.20 -22.19 -10.79
CA ASP A 69 16.26 -23.51 -10.19
C ASP A 69 15.65 -24.56 -11.11
N ASP A 70 16.04 -25.82 -10.90
CA ASP A 70 15.45 -26.95 -11.63
C ASP A 70 13.94 -26.98 -11.37
N GLY A 71 13.15 -27.01 -12.44
CA GLY A 71 11.70 -27.01 -12.34
C GLY A 71 11.06 -25.63 -12.08
N PHE A 72 11.79 -24.52 -12.24
CA PHE A 72 11.23 -23.17 -12.12
C PHE A 72 9.94 -22.95 -12.94
N THR A 73 9.89 -23.52 -14.15
CA THR A 73 8.74 -23.44 -15.06
C THR A 73 7.68 -24.51 -14.79
N SER A 74 7.94 -25.43 -13.87
CA SER A 74 7.01 -26.52 -13.56
C SER A 74 5.87 -26.01 -12.66
N PRO A 75 4.63 -26.51 -12.86
CA PRO A 75 3.53 -26.19 -11.96
C PRO A 75 3.86 -26.58 -10.51
N LYS A 76 3.81 -25.60 -9.61
CA LYS A 76 3.92 -25.84 -8.16
C LYS A 76 2.57 -26.30 -7.66
N VAL A 77 2.34 -27.62 -7.69
CA VAL A 77 1.15 -28.21 -7.06
C VAL A 77 1.31 -28.15 -5.54
N PRO A 78 0.28 -27.75 -4.78
CA PRO A 78 0.32 -27.83 -3.33
C PRO A 78 0.49 -29.31 -2.93
N THR A 79 1.59 -29.65 -2.27
CA THR A 79 1.70 -30.93 -1.57
C THR A 79 0.80 -30.85 -0.34
N ILE A 80 -0.36 -31.53 -0.42
CA ILE A 80 -1.22 -31.75 0.73
C ILE A 80 -0.53 -32.83 1.58
N PRO A 81 -0.24 -32.59 2.87
CA PRO A 81 0.37 -33.58 3.76
C PRO A 81 -0.56 -34.77 4.05
#